data_AF-A0A0C9TL76-F1
#
_entry.id   AF-A0A0C9TL76-F1
#
_cell.length_a   1.000
_cell.length_b   1.000
_cell.length_c   1.000
_cell.angle_alpha   90.00
_cell.angle_beta   90.00
_cell.angle_gamma   90.00
#
_symmetry.space_group_name_H-M   'P 1'
#
loop_
_entity.id
_entity.type
_entity.pdbx_description
1 polymer ?
#
loop_
_entity_poly.entity_id
_entity_poly.type
_entity_poly.pdbx_seq_one_letter_code
_entity_poly.pdbx_strand_id
1 'polypeptide(L)'
;MPRATVIYDIACQFNVHFGARVSRSDYLKFSDTIQIIWGIGLFHIHGHQDVCLSRYSPDLIPGIGKVDGEVLETLWSQLNEICGSTRSMTAVHRLEVLNDHMLDSNRKKMLNIVQSLLRKYIQALQASEVTEEGYRNLTANADQSLITRWIIQAEEAQTRHFADVTAMDIFDVQLQRAPTWAEMQLQLAEGPTQPSLARSVASWLSLGLKIKELQLRIAGLVKQAGANPTITERLDIDRRKTRLDNMIDDFSQKANQYLAKDILVGQGNADSDWHDVELGDEAILPLPSNIGADQCRDHGVGYLVDDELKLRQGQANDTLHNIQINLGHRSFLYHTAVRQAKHSQHKKSRAWDAVHQVNTALNVHTAIYRRCCKAMIALSVSSVLLQRYQELKKEHFQVSQECAEKTFPGFGP
;
A
#
# COMPACT_ATOMS: atom_id res chain seq x y z
N MET A 1 -26.77 -16.10 -23.44
CA MET A 1 -26.08 -17.31 -23.91
C MET A 1 -25.60 -18.11 -22.70
N PRO A 2 -25.60 -19.46 -22.75
CA PRO A 2 -24.97 -20.28 -21.72
C PRO A 2 -23.47 -19.96 -21.61
N ARG A 3 -22.96 -19.90 -20.36
CA ARG A 3 -21.56 -19.58 -20.04
C ARG A 3 -20.86 -20.83 -19.51
N ALA A 4 -19.63 -21.07 -19.96
CA ALA A 4 -18.77 -22.12 -19.45
C ALA A 4 -17.48 -21.48 -18.95
N THR A 5 -17.12 -21.71 -17.69
CA THR A 5 -15.84 -21.23 -17.15
C THR A 5 -14.79 -22.32 -17.29
N VAL A 6 -13.66 -21.97 -17.89
CA VAL A 6 -12.49 -22.84 -18.01
C VAL A 6 -11.38 -22.24 -17.15
N ILE A 7 -11.00 -22.94 -16.10
CA ILE A 7 -9.88 -22.57 -15.25
C ILE A 7 -8.65 -23.35 -15.70
N TYR A 8 -7.57 -22.63 -16.00
CA TYR A 8 -6.31 -23.22 -16.43
C TYR A 8 -5.14 -22.31 -16.05
N ASP A 9 -4.04 -22.87 -15.57
CA ASP A 9 -2.93 -22.11 -14.98
C ASP A 9 -2.39 -21.05 -15.94
N ILE A 10 -2.25 -21.40 -17.23
CA ILE A 10 -1.77 -20.48 -18.27
C ILE A 10 -2.90 -19.95 -19.15
N ALA A 11 -4.12 -19.84 -18.62
CA ALA A 11 -5.29 -19.40 -19.39
C ALA A 11 -5.05 -18.06 -20.10
N CYS A 12 -4.33 -17.12 -19.48
CA CYS A 12 -4.01 -15.81 -20.07
C CYS A 12 -3.19 -15.88 -21.36
N GLN A 13 -2.44 -16.95 -21.59
CA GLN A 13 -1.70 -17.20 -22.84
C GLN A 13 -2.47 -18.16 -23.73
N PHE A 14 -3.05 -19.21 -23.13
CA PHE A 14 -3.72 -20.27 -23.87
C PHE A 14 -4.93 -19.73 -24.63
N ASN A 15 -5.75 -18.86 -24.03
CA ASN A 15 -6.99 -18.39 -24.61
C ASN A 15 -6.81 -17.62 -25.94
N VAL A 16 -5.67 -16.93 -26.10
CA VAL A 16 -5.42 -15.95 -27.18
C VAL A 16 -5.60 -16.55 -28.57
N HIS A 17 -5.21 -17.82 -28.73
CA HIS A 17 -5.34 -18.55 -30.00
C HIS A 17 -6.27 -19.75 -29.90
N PHE A 18 -7.09 -19.85 -28.85
CA PHE A 18 -7.96 -21.02 -28.65
C PHE A 18 -8.93 -21.23 -29.82
N GLY A 19 -9.67 -20.19 -30.21
CA GLY A 19 -10.61 -20.29 -31.33
C GLY A 19 -9.93 -20.73 -32.63
N ALA A 20 -8.81 -20.10 -32.98
CA ALA A 20 -8.03 -20.47 -34.17
C ALA A 20 -7.50 -21.91 -34.13
N ARG A 21 -7.07 -22.41 -32.95
CA ARG A 21 -6.63 -23.80 -32.79
C ARG A 21 -7.78 -24.78 -32.96
N VAL A 22 -8.97 -24.47 -32.43
CA VAL A 22 -10.16 -25.31 -32.61
C VAL A 22 -10.59 -25.35 -34.08
N SER A 23 -10.67 -24.19 -34.74
CA SER A 23 -11.08 -24.12 -36.15
C SER A 23 -10.13 -24.82 -37.12
N ARG A 24 -8.85 -24.94 -36.77
CA ARG A 24 -7.84 -25.67 -37.57
C ARG A 24 -7.86 -27.19 -37.34
N SER A 25 -8.57 -27.65 -36.31
CA SER A 25 -8.61 -29.08 -35.97
C SER A 25 -9.74 -29.77 -36.72
N ASP A 26 -9.43 -30.88 -37.39
CA ASP A 26 -10.42 -31.71 -38.06
C ASP A 26 -11.35 -32.46 -37.08
N TYR A 27 -10.94 -32.55 -35.81
CA TYR A 27 -11.60 -33.36 -34.79
C TYR A 27 -12.34 -32.56 -33.73
N LEU A 28 -12.04 -31.26 -33.59
CA LEU A 28 -12.65 -30.41 -32.57
C LEU A 28 -13.71 -29.52 -33.20
N LYS A 29 -14.87 -29.45 -32.55
CA LYS A 29 -15.95 -28.51 -32.90
C LYS A 29 -16.31 -27.72 -31.67
N PHE A 30 -16.41 -26.42 -31.82
CA PHE A 30 -16.88 -25.53 -30.76
C PHE A 30 -18.17 -24.84 -31.20
N SER A 31 -19.13 -24.74 -30.29
CA SER A 31 -20.41 -24.10 -30.56
C SER A 31 -20.34 -22.63 -30.21
N ASP A 32 -20.64 -21.77 -31.17
CA ASP A 32 -20.74 -20.30 -30.96
C ASP A 32 -21.91 -19.92 -30.03
N THR A 33 -22.73 -20.89 -29.63
CA THR A 33 -23.81 -20.68 -28.66
C THR A 33 -23.32 -20.68 -27.21
N ILE A 34 -22.09 -21.14 -26.94
CA ILE A 34 -21.51 -21.19 -25.60
C ILE A 34 -20.42 -20.13 -25.47
N GLN A 35 -20.51 -19.37 -24.39
CA GLN A 35 -19.54 -18.33 -24.06
C GLN A 35 -18.50 -18.88 -23.08
N ILE A 36 -17.23 -19.01 -23.49
CA ILE A 36 -16.15 -19.40 -22.58
C ILE A 36 -15.68 -18.18 -21.79
N ILE A 37 -15.60 -18.31 -20.48
CA ILE A 37 -14.87 -17.41 -19.59
C ILE A 37 -13.62 -18.12 -19.13
N TRP A 38 -12.47 -17.46 -19.22
CA TRP A 38 -11.20 -18.02 -18.80
C TRP A 38 -10.86 -17.55 -17.39
N GLY A 39 -10.37 -18.46 -16.57
CA GLY A 39 -9.85 -18.16 -15.24
C GLY A 39 -8.50 -18.83 -15.00
N ILE A 40 -7.76 -18.35 -14.01
CA ILE A 40 -6.51 -18.95 -13.53
C ILE A 40 -6.72 -19.36 -12.07
N GLY A 41 -6.20 -20.51 -11.65
CA GLY A 41 -6.29 -20.93 -10.24
C GLY A 41 -5.75 -19.85 -9.30
N LEU A 42 -6.40 -19.66 -8.14
CA LEU A 42 -6.06 -18.59 -7.18
C LEU A 42 -4.62 -18.72 -6.67
N PHE A 43 -4.05 -19.93 -6.65
CA PHE A 43 -2.65 -20.09 -6.25
C PHE A 43 -1.70 -19.63 -7.36
N HIS A 44 -1.98 -20.03 -8.60
CA HIS A 44 -1.12 -19.72 -9.75
C HIS A 44 -1.19 -18.26 -10.20
N ILE A 45 -2.35 -17.60 -10.04
CA ILE A 45 -2.56 -16.24 -10.57
C ILE A 45 -1.58 -15.21 -10.00
N HIS A 46 -1.09 -15.41 -8.78
CA HIS A 46 -0.10 -14.55 -8.16
C HIS A 46 1.31 -14.67 -8.77
N GLY A 47 1.59 -15.74 -9.51
CA GLY A 47 2.81 -15.90 -10.29
C GLY A 47 2.75 -15.26 -11.69
N HIS A 48 1.62 -14.69 -12.07
CA HIS A 48 1.42 -14.03 -13.35
C HIS A 48 1.69 -12.52 -13.27
N GLN A 49 1.55 -11.82 -14.39
CA GLN A 49 1.60 -10.35 -14.41
C GLN A 49 0.46 -9.78 -13.56
N ASP A 50 0.67 -8.63 -12.92
CA ASP A 50 -0.33 -8.00 -12.03
C ASP A 50 -1.71 -7.86 -12.68
N VAL A 51 -1.76 -7.47 -13.96
CA VAL A 51 -2.99 -7.34 -14.76
C VAL A 51 -3.76 -8.65 -14.93
N CYS A 52 -3.14 -9.81 -14.68
CA CYS A 52 -3.85 -11.09 -14.76
C CYS A 52 -4.82 -11.25 -13.59
N LEU A 53 -4.56 -10.61 -12.43
CA LEU A 53 -5.42 -10.70 -11.26
C LEU A 53 -6.82 -10.17 -11.57
N SER A 54 -6.92 -8.94 -12.09
CA SER A 54 -8.20 -8.33 -12.47
C SER A 54 -8.90 -9.08 -13.60
N ARG A 55 -8.13 -9.57 -14.57
CA ARG A 55 -8.63 -10.21 -15.80
C ARG A 55 -9.09 -11.65 -15.65
N TYR A 56 -8.43 -12.44 -14.80
CA TYR A 56 -8.58 -13.90 -14.78
C TYR A 56 -8.84 -14.49 -13.39
N SER A 57 -8.93 -13.67 -12.33
CA SER A 57 -9.21 -14.19 -10.99
C SER A 57 -10.59 -14.83 -10.92
N PRO A 58 -10.71 -16.08 -10.43
CA PRO A 58 -11.98 -16.72 -10.13
C PRO A 58 -12.89 -15.86 -9.24
N ASP A 59 -12.30 -15.07 -8.32
CA ASP A 59 -13.05 -14.20 -7.42
C ASP A 59 -13.79 -13.06 -8.15
N LEU A 60 -13.40 -12.75 -9.39
CA LEU A 60 -14.00 -11.71 -10.23
C LEU A 60 -14.85 -12.28 -11.37
N ILE A 61 -15.17 -13.58 -11.35
CA ILE A 61 -16.03 -14.22 -12.35
C ILE A 61 -17.42 -14.46 -11.73
N PRO A 62 -18.46 -13.74 -12.16
CA PRO A 62 -19.81 -13.93 -11.64
C PRO A 62 -20.35 -15.33 -11.95
N GLY A 63 -20.93 -15.96 -10.93
CA GLY A 63 -21.67 -17.21 -11.06
C GLY A 63 -20.85 -18.49 -10.85
N ILE A 64 -19.52 -18.41 -10.67
CA ILE A 64 -18.71 -19.62 -10.40
C ILE A 64 -18.63 -19.98 -8.91
N GLY A 65 -19.07 -19.08 -8.04
CA GLY A 65 -18.96 -19.24 -6.59
C GLY A 65 -17.52 -19.05 -6.08
N LYS A 66 -17.28 -19.31 -4.80
CA LYS A 66 -15.93 -19.26 -4.23
C LYS A 66 -15.20 -20.57 -4.54
N VAL A 67 -14.38 -20.55 -5.59
CA VAL A 67 -13.56 -21.68 -6.04
C VAL A 67 -12.10 -21.27 -6.11
N ASP A 68 -11.21 -22.16 -5.67
CA ASP A 68 -9.76 -21.98 -5.82
C ASP A 68 -9.29 -22.23 -7.25
N GLY A 69 -9.99 -23.11 -7.98
CA GLY A 69 -9.58 -23.52 -9.31
C GLY A 69 -8.51 -24.61 -9.33
N GLU A 70 -8.15 -25.16 -8.16
CA GLU A 70 -7.09 -26.15 -7.97
C GLU A 70 -7.73 -27.53 -7.73
N VAL A 71 -7.42 -28.52 -8.56
CA VAL A 71 -8.03 -29.86 -8.45
C VAL A 71 -6.98 -30.96 -8.30
N LEU A 72 -5.86 -30.85 -9.03
CA LEU A 72 -4.83 -31.89 -9.06
C LEU A 72 -3.86 -31.75 -7.87
N GLU A 73 -3.52 -30.52 -7.52
CA GLU A 73 -2.58 -30.14 -6.49
C GLU A 73 -3.05 -30.60 -5.11
N THR A 74 -4.35 -30.44 -4.82
CA THR A 74 -4.94 -30.89 -3.55
C THR A 74 -4.89 -32.41 -3.40
N LEU A 75 -4.94 -33.17 -4.51
CA LEU A 75 -4.82 -34.63 -4.51
C LEU A 75 -3.37 -35.08 -4.25
N TRP A 76 -2.36 -34.30 -4.63
CA TRP A 76 -0.97 -34.64 -4.39
C TRP A 76 -0.63 -34.81 -2.91
N SER A 77 -1.30 -34.07 -2.02
CA SER A 77 -1.14 -34.23 -0.58
C SER A 77 -1.36 -35.69 -0.12
N GLN A 78 -2.41 -36.34 -0.63
CA GLN A 78 -2.74 -37.73 -0.33
C GLN A 78 -1.82 -38.70 -1.09
N LEU A 79 -1.49 -38.41 -2.35
CA LEU A 79 -0.60 -39.28 -3.14
C LEU A 79 0.85 -39.24 -2.66
N ASN A 80 1.28 -38.17 -2.00
CA ASN A 80 2.61 -38.07 -1.42
C ASN A 80 2.84 -39.10 -0.32
N GLU A 81 1.80 -39.50 0.43
CA GLU A 81 1.89 -40.53 1.47
C GLU A 81 2.32 -41.90 0.90
N ILE A 82 1.94 -42.19 -0.33
CA ILE A 82 2.26 -43.45 -1.03
C ILE A 82 3.43 -43.30 -2.03
N CYS A 83 3.98 -42.10 -2.16
CA CYS A 83 5.10 -41.85 -3.09
C CYS A 83 6.32 -42.71 -2.72
N GLY A 84 6.57 -42.93 -1.43
CA GLY A 84 7.67 -43.77 -0.95
C GLY A 84 7.52 -45.24 -1.36
N SER A 85 6.35 -45.84 -1.13
CA SER A 85 6.10 -47.26 -1.44
C SER A 85 6.06 -47.53 -2.95
N THR A 86 5.62 -46.55 -3.75
CA THR A 86 5.52 -46.69 -5.20
C THR A 86 6.84 -46.54 -5.95
N ARG A 87 7.93 -46.08 -5.31
CA ARG A 87 9.24 -45.84 -5.96
C ARG A 87 9.91 -47.10 -6.47
N SER A 88 9.81 -48.19 -5.72
CA SER A 88 10.50 -49.46 -6.04
C SER A 88 9.63 -50.42 -6.87
N MET A 89 8.40 -50.01 -7.22
CA MET A 89 7.48 -50.80 -8.00
C MET A 89 7.82 -50.79 -9.49
N THR A 90 7.45 -51.85 -10.21
CA THR A 90 7.48 -51.82 -11.68
C THR A 90 6.50 -50.76 -12.22
N ALA A 91 6.73 -50.26 -13.43
CA ALA A 91 5.91 -49.18 -14.00
C ALA A 91 4.41 -49.53 -14.05
N VAL A 92 4.08 -50.77 -14.42
CA VAL A 92 2.69 -51.25 -14.49
C VAL A 92 2.07 -51.32 -13.09
N HIS A 93 2.77 -51.92 -12.13
CA HIS A 93 2.25 -52.04 -10.77
C HIS A 93 2.12 -50.68 -10.09
N ARG A 94 3.07 -49.76 -10.32
CA ARG A 94 2.98 -48.37 -9.87
C ARG A 94 1.73 -47.67 -10.41
N LEU A 95 1.41 -47.86 -11.68
CA LEU A 95 0.22 -47.28 -12.30
C LEU A 95 -1.07 -47.82 -11.67
N GLU A 96 -1.16 -49.14 -11.47
CA GLU A 96 -2.31 -49.77 -10.82
C GLU A 96 -2.52 -49.24 -9.39
N VAL A 97 -1.46 -49.19 -8.58
CA VAL A 97 -1.53 -48.69 -7.20
C VAL A 97 -1.95 -47.22 -7.18
N LEU A 98 -1.38 -46.36 -8.02
CA LEU A 98 -1.79 -44.96 -8.10
C LEU A 98 -3.25 -44.82 -8.53
N ASN A 99 -3.70 -45.60 -9.52
CA ASN A 99 -5.10 -45.61 -9.95
C ASN A 99 -6.04 -46.06 -8.84
N ASP A 100 -5.70 -47.09 -8.08
CA ASP A 100 -6.51 -47.57 -6.96
C ASP A 100 -6.70 -46.49 -5.89
N HIS A 101 -5.63 -45.77 -5.54
CA HIS A 101 -5.71 -44.65 -4.60
C HIS A 101 -6.51 -43.46 -5.14
N MET A 102 -6.37 -43.14 -6.44
CA MET A 102 -7.18 -42.11 -7.08
C MET A 102 -8.67 -42.50 -7.15
N LEU A 103 -8.98 -43.77 -7.43
CA LEU A 103 -10.34 -44.30 -7.46
C LEU A 103 -10.97 -44.31 -6.06
N ASP A 104 -10.23 -44.71 -5.03
CA ASP A 104 -10.66 -44.61 -3.63
C ASP A 104 -10.95 -43.15 -3.24
N SER A 105 -10.08 -42.21 -3.63
CA SER A 105 -10.31 -40.77 -3.43
C SER A 105 -11.61 -40.31 -4.10
N ASN A 106 -11.83 -40.69 -5.37
CA ASN A 106 -13.08 -40.39 -6.10
C ASN A 106 -14.31 -40.99 -5.42
N ARG A 107 -14.23 -42.25 -4.97
CA ARG A 107 -15.32 -42.91 -4.24
C ARG A 107 -15.63 -42.20 -2.94
N LYS A 108 -14.62 -41.83 -2.16
CA LYS A 108 -14.77 -41.05 -0.92
C LYS A 108 -15.39 -39.68 -1.20
N LYS A 109 -15.01 -38.99 -2.27
CA LYS A 109 -15.63 -37.71 -2.67
C LYS A 109 -17.12 -37.90 -2.98
N MET A 110 -17.47 -38.92 -3.76
CA MET A 110 -18.87 -39.21 -4.10
C MET A 110 -19.71 -39.56 -2.87
N LEU A 111 -19.21 -40.40 -1.98
CA LEU A 111 -19.92 -40.79 -0.75
C LEU A 111 -20.10 -39.61 0.22
N ASN A 112 -19.10 -38.71 0.28
CA ASN A 112 -19.11 -37.59 1.22
C ASN A 112 -19.65 -36.27 0.62
N ILE A 113 -20.14 -36.28 -0.62
CA ILE A 113 -20.52 -35.03 -1.33
C ILE A 113 -21.59 -34.26 -0.56
N VAL A 114 -22.63 -34.94 -0.07
CA VAL A 114 -23.74 -34.32 0.68
C VAL A 114 -23.23 -33.69 1.96
N GLN A 115 -22.45 -34.42 2.76
CA GLN A 115 -21.88 -33.91 4.01
C GLN A 115 -20.93 -32.73 3.78
N SER A 116 -20.14 -32.77 2.69
CA SER A 116 -19.24 -31.68 2.31
C SER A 116 -20.03 -30.43 1.91
N LEU A 117 -21.05 -30.57 1.07
CA LEU A 117 -21.91 -29.46 0.64
C LEU A 117 -22.64 -28.82 1.82
N LEU A 118 -23.19 -29.60 2.74
CA LEU A 118 -23.85 -29.08 3.94
C LEU A 118 -22.90 -28.24 4.80
N ARG A 119 -21.68 -28.73 5.04
CA ARG A 119 -20.66 -27.98 5.80
C ARG A 119 -20.23 -26.71 5.08
N LYS A 120 -19.95 -26.80 3.77
CA LYS A 120 -19.56 -25.65 2.95
C LYS A 120 -20.67 -24.59 2.88
N TYR A 121 -21.94 -25.01 2.84
CA TYR A 121 -23.08 -24.10 2.87
C TYR A 121 -23.14 -23.30 4.17
N ILE A 122 -22.97 -23.95 5.33
CA ILE A 122 -22.92 -23.27 6.63
C ILE A 122 -21.74 -22.28 6.69
N GLN A 123 -20.57 -22.69 6.21
CA GLN A 123 -19.40 -21.80 6.12
C GLN A 123 -19.65 -20.61 5.20
N ALA A 124 -20.33 -20.82 4.07
CA ALA A 124 -20.67 -19.76 3.13
C ALA A 124 -21.64 -18.74 3.74
N LEU A 125 -22.62 -19.19 4.53
CA LEU A 125 -23.53 -18.28 5.26
C LEU A 125 -22.77 -17.40 6.24
N GLN A 126 -21.87 -17.99 7.04
CA GLN A 126 -21.04 -17.24 7.98
C GLN A 126 -20.11 -16.25 7.25
N ALA A 127 -19.47 -16.69 6.17
CA ALA A 127 -18.61 -15.84 5.36
C ALA A 127 -19.38 -14.70 4.68
N SER A 128 -20.65 -14.93 4.30
CA SER A 128 -21.52 -13.90 3.72
C SER A 128 -21.81 -12.78 4.72
N GLU A 129 -22.12 -13.12 5.97
CA GLU A 129 -22.38 -12.14 7.03
C GLU A 129 -21.16 -11.24 7.28
N VAL A 130 -19.97 -11.85 7.44
CA VAL A 130 -18.71 -11.12 7.62
C VAL A 130 -18.39 -10.24 6.41
N THR A 131 -18.58 -10.76 5.19
CA THR A 131 -18.30 -10.01 3.96
C THR A 131 -19.27 -8.83 3.79
N GLU A 132 -20.53 -8.99 4.20
CA GLU A 132 -21.53 -7.93 4.15
C GLU A 132 -21.23 -6.82 5.16
N GLU A 133 -20.80 -7.17 6.38
CA GLU A 133 -20.31 -6.20 7.37
C GLU A 133 -19.10 -5.43 6.82
N GLY A 134 -18.12 -6.16 6.26
CA GLY A 134 -16.98 -5.61 5.53
C GLY A 134 -17.37 -4.58 4.47
N TYR A 135 -18.34 -4.94 3.65
CA TYR A 135 -18.85 -4.06 2.59
C TYR A 135 -19.54 -2.82 3.16
N ARG A 136 -20.37 -2.95 4.20
CA ARG A 136 -21.06 -1.83 4.85
C ARG A 136 -20.06 -0.87 5.48
N ASN A 137 -19.04 -1.37 6.17
CA ASN A 137 -18.03 -0.53 6.81
C ASN A 137 -17.15 0.20 5.80
N LEU A 138 -16.84 -0.43 4.66
CA LEU A 138 -16.15 0.21 3.53
C LEU A 138 -17.00 1.31 2.89
N THR A 139 -18.29 1.08 2.73
CA THR A 139 -19.20 2.01 2.02
C THR A 139 -19.73 3.12 2.91
N ALA A 140 -19.79 2.94 4.24
CA ALA A 140 -20.36 3.91 5.18
C ALA A 140 -19.70 5.30 5.13
N ASN A 141 -18.40 5.37 4.83
CA ASN A 141 -17.64 6.63 4.79
C ASN A 141 -17.31 7.09 3.36
N ALA A 142 -17.76 6.37 2.34
CA ALA A 142 -17.54 6.72 0.95
C ALA A 142 -18.70 7.59 0.44
N ASP A 143 -18.40 8.54 -0.45
CA ASP A 143 -19.44 9.34 -1.10
C ASP A 143 -20.35 8.43 -1.94
N GLN A 144 -21.66 8.53 -1.71
CA GLN A 144 -22.67 7.75 -2.42
C GLN A 144 -22.56 7.93 -3.94
N SER A 145 -22.18 9.12 -4.41
CA SER A 145 -21.99 9.38 -5.84
C SER A 145 -20.85 8.55 -6.45
N LEU A 146 -19.78 8.32 -5.68
CA LEU A 146 -18.64 7.50 -6.07
C LEU A 146 -18.99 6.02 -6.06
N ILE A 147 -19.73 5.56 -5.05
CA ILE A 147 -20.20 4.16 -4.96
C ILE A 147 -21.07 3.83 -6.18
N THR A 148 -22.07 4.65 -6.48
CA THR A 148 -22.96 4.43 -7.63
C THR A 148 -22.18 4.43 -8.95
N ARG A 149 -21.25 5.37 -9.12
CA ARG A 149 -20.39 5.42 -10.31
C ARG A 149 -19.55 4.13 -10.43
N TRP A 150 -18.94 3.68 -9.34
CA TRP A 150 -18.12 2.48 -9.32
C TRP A 150 -18.92 1.22 -9.69
N ILE A 151 -20.12 1.05 -9.14
CA ILE A 151 -20.99 -0.09 -9.45
C ILE A 151 -21.29 -0.15 -10.94
N ILE A 152 -21.66 0.99 -11.55
CA ILE A 152 -21.94 1.07 -12.99
C ILE A 152 -20.70 0.66 -13.79
N GLN A 153 -19.53 1.20 -13.44
CA GLN A 153 -18.30 0.88 -14.15
C GLN A 153 -17.90 -0.61 -14.01
N ALA A 154 -18.11 -1.20 -12.83
CA ALA A 154 -17.85 -2.61 -12.57
C ALA A 154 -18.80 -3.52 -13.38
N GLU A 155 -20.09 -3.18 -13.47
CA GLU A 155 -21.07 -3.90 -14.29
C GLU A 155 -20.77 -3.79 -15.79
N GLU A 156 -20.38 -2.60 -16.26
CA GLU A 156 -19.94 -2.36 -17.63
C GLU A 156 -18.68 -3.17 -17.97
N ALA A 157 -17.70 -3.19 -17.07
CA ALA A 157 -16.49 -4.00 -17.21
C ALA A 157 -16.83 -5.48 -17.30
N GLN A 158 -17.70 -5.96 -16.42
CA GLN A 158 -18.12 -7.36 -16.39
C GLN A 158 -18.87 -7.80 -17.66
N THR A 159 -19.65 -6.89 -18.24
CA THR A 159 -20.38 -7.10 -19.50
C THR A 159 -19.42 -7.14 -20.69
N ARG A 160 -18.43 -6.23 -20.72
CA ARG A 160 -17.43 -6.13 -21.78
C ARG A 160 -16.33 -7.19 -21.70
N HIS A 161 -16.09 -7.77 -20.53
CA HIS A 161 -15.04 -8.77 -20.26
C HIS A 161 -14.94 -9.84 -21.36
N PHE A 162 -16.07 -10.30 -21.90
CA PHE A 162 -16.06 -11.30 -22.95
C PHE A 162 -15.52 -10.82 -24.30
N ALA A 163 -15.87 -9.60 -24.70
CA ALA A 163 -15.39 -9.02 -25.95
C ALA A 163 -13.94 -8.52 -25.79
N ASP A 164 -13.63 -8.01 -24.60
CA ASP A 164 -12.34 -7.42 -24.28
C ASP A 164 -12.02 -7.67 -22.81
N VAL A 165 -11.02 -8.52 -22.58
CA VAL A 165 -10.56 -8.86 -21.24
C VAL A 165 -9.97 -7.66 -20.51
N THR A 166 -9.42 -6.68 -21.24
CA THR A 166 -8.82 -5.48 -20.66
C THR A 166 -9.86 -4.55 -20.00
N ALA A 167 -11.16 -4.75 -20.30
CA ALA A 167 -12.22 -4.05 -19.59
C ALA A 167 -12.21 -4.31 -18.08
N MET A 168 -11.64 -5.44 -17.64
CA MET A 168 -11.50 -5.80 -16.23
C MET A 168 -10.38 -5.02 -15.51
N ASP A 169 -9.49 -4.32 -16.22
CA ASP A 169 -8.36 -3.56 -15.63
C ASP A 169 -8.82 -2.48 -14.64
N ILE A 170 -10.10 -2.11 -14.67
CA ILE A 170 -10.69 -1.24 -13.65
C ILE A 170 -10.54 -1.80 -12.23
N PHE A 171 -10.54 -3.13 -12.07
CA PHE A 171 -10.36 -3.77 -10.77
C PHE A 171 -8.91 -3.73 -10.27
N ASP A 172 -7.96 -3.32 -11.11
CA ASP A 172 -6.60 -3.04 -10.68
C ASP A 172 -6.53 -1.67 -9.97
N VAL A 173 -5.68 -1.61 -8.94
CA VAL A 173 -5.46 -0.38 -8.17
C VAL A 173 -4.60 0.59 -8.99
N GLN A 174 -5.26 1.44 -9.78
CA GLN A 174 -4.62 2.50 -10.56
C GLN A 174 -4.32 3.73 -9.68
N LEU A 175 -3.31 3.63 -8.81
CA LEU A 175 -2.85 4.78 -8.03
C LEU A 175 -1.98 5.67 -8.91
N GLN A 176 -2.53 6.78 -9.41
CA GLN A 176 -1.69 7.86 -9.94
C GLN A 176 -0.85 8.41 -8.79
N ARG A 177 0.43 8.01 -8.76
CA ARG A 177 1.35 8.44 -7.73
C ARG A 177 1.60 9.93 -7.88
N ALA A 178 1.29 10.69 -6.83
CA ALA A 178 1.64 12.10 -6.80
C ALA A 178 3.18 12.26 -6.80
N PRO A 179 3.73 13.32 -7.41
CA PRO A 179 5.17 13.53 -7.46
C PRO A 179 5.81 13.48 -6.07
N THR A 180 6.82 12.65 -5.92
CA THR A 180 7.61 12.49 -4.70
C THR A 180 8.50 13.71 -4.48
N TRP A 181 9.02 13.86 -3.26
CA TRP A 181 10.02 14.89 -2.99
C TRP A 181 11.24 14.77 -3.91
N ALA A 182 11.74 13.56 -4.15
CA ALA A 182 12.89 13.34 -5.04
C ALA A 182 12.60 13.79 -6.48
N GLU A 183 11.41 13.50 -7.01
CA GLU A 183 10.97 13.95 -8.33
C GLU A 183 10.81 15.47 -8.38
N MET A 184 10.23 16.09 -7.35
CA MET A 184 10.12 17.56 -7.26
C MET A 184 11.51 18.23 -7.21
N GLN A 185 12.46 17.64 -6.48
CA GLN A 185 13.84 18.13 -6.42
C GLN A 185 14.54 18.01 -7.78
N LEU A 186 14.33 16.90 -8.50
CA LEU A 186 14.88 16.71 -9.84
C LEU A 186 14.33 17.74 -10.82
N GLN A 187 13.00 17.95 -10.82
CA GLN A 187 12.35 18.96 -11.65
C GLN A 187 12.89 20.37 -11.41
N LEU A 188 13.21 20.71 -10.16
CA LEU A 188 13.84 21.99 -9.82
C LEU A 188 15.30 22.07 -10.30
N ALA A 189 16.05 20.98 -10.19
CA ALA A 189 17.44 20.90 -10.65
C ALA A 189 17.59 20.95 -12.18
N GLU A 190 16.52 20.62 -12.93
CA GLU A 190 16.46 20.63 -14.39
C GLU A 190 15.87 21.94 -14.97
N GLY A 191 15.62 22.95 -14.13
CA GLY A 191 15.04 24.23 -14.54
C GLY A 191 15.84 24.95 -15.66
N PRO A 192 15.15 25.69 -16.56
CA PRO A 192 15.75 26.24 -17.78
C PRO A 192 16.77 27.38 -17.55
N THR A 193 16.81 27.96 -16.35
CA THR A 193 17.67 29.10 -15.99
C THR A 193 18.82 28.64 -15.09
N GLN A 194 20.07 28.75 -15.59
CA GLN A 194 21.32 28.47 -14.86
C GLN A 194 21.30 27.13 -14.07
N PRO A 195 21.45 25.98 -14.77
CA PRO A 195 21.24 24.63 -14.19
C PRO A 195 22.11 24.32 -12.96
N SER A 196 23.31 24.91 -12.86
CA SER A 196 24.20 24.71 -11.71
C SER A 196 23.69 25.38 -10.44
N LEU A 197 23.16 26.60 -10.56
CA LEU A 197 22.62 27.36 -9.42
C LEU A 197 21.26 26.78 -8.98
N ALA A 198 20.38 26.46 -9.94
CA ALA A 198 19.10 25.83 -9.64
C ALA A 198 19.27 24.50 -8.88
N ARG A 199 20.23 23.67 -9.31
CA ARG A 199 20.58 22.43 -8.61
C ARG A 199 21.09 22.67 -7.20
N SER A 200 21.95 23.67 -7.00
CA SER A 200 22.54 23.94 -5.70
C SER A 200 21.51 24.52 -4.70
N VAL A 201 20.62 25.39 -5.17
CA VAL A 201 19.47 25.92 -4.41
C VAL A 201 18.51 24.80 -4.03
N ALA A 202 18.09 23.96 -4.98
CA ALA A 202 17.18 22.84 -4.71
C ALA A 202 17.79 21.85 -3.70
N SER A 203 19.08 21.55 -3.80
CA SER A 203 19.81 20.74 -2.83
C SER A 203 19.88 21.39 -1.45
N TRP A 204 20.10 22.70 -1.36
CA TRP A 204 20.15 23.43 -0.10
C TRP A 204 18.79 23.48 0.60
N LEU A 205 17.71 23.82 -0.12
CA LEU A 205 16.35 23.77 0.42
C LEU A 205 15.98 22.34 0.85
N SER A 206 16.29 21.34 0.03
CA SER A 206 16.06 19.94 0.39
C SER A 206 16.83 19.52 1.66
N LEU A 207 18.05 20.03 1.88
CA LEU A 207 18.78 19.78 3.12
C LEU A 207 18.04 20.38 4.31
N GLY A 208 17.56 21.63 4.22
CA GLY A 208 16.81 22.28 5.30
C GLY A 208 15.52 21.55 5.66
N LEU A 209 14.77 21.07 4.66
CA LEU A 209 13.58 20.24 4.86
C LEU A 209 13.92 18.92 5.56
N LYS A 210 15.05 18.30 5.19
CA LYS A 210 15.52 17.03 5.79
C LYS A 210 15.97 17.20 7.24
N ILE A 211 16.60 18.32 7.57
CA ILE A 211 16.94 18.70 8.94
C ILE A 211 15.65 18.80 9.78
N LYS A 212 14.62 19.49 9.28
CA LYS A 212 13.33 19.61 9.96
C LYS A 212 12.64 18.27 10.18
N GLU A 213 12.69 17.35 9.21
CA GLU A 213 12.19 15.98 9.42
C GLU A 213 13.00 15.21 10.48
N LEU A 214 14.32 15.37 10.47
CA LEU A 214 15.19 14.69 11.43
C LEU A 214 14.96 15.21 12.86
N GLN A 215 14.73 16.52 13.04
CA GLN A 215 14.30 17.12 14.31
C GLN A 215 13.03 16.42 14.85
N LEU A 216 11.99 16.32 14.03
CA LEU A 216 10.73 15.65 14.42
C LEU A 216 10.90 14.15 14.70
N ARG A 217 11.76 13.46 13.94
CA ARG A 217 12.08 12.04 14.20
C ARG A 217 12.82 11.85 15.51
N ILE A 218 13.79 12.72 15.82
CA ILE A 218 14.53 12.69 17.10
C ILE A 218 13.59 13.01 18.26
N ALA A 219 12.73 14.02 18.12
CA ALA A 219 11.68 14.33 19.10
C ALA A 219 10.80 13.11 19.41
N GLY A 220 10.36 12.41 18.36
CA GLY A 220 9.61 11.16 18.49
C GLY A 220 10.36 10.06 19.25
N LEU A 221 11.66 9.89 18.98
CA LEU A 221 12.51 8.93 19.70
C LEU A 221 12.70 9.28 21.18
N VAL A 222 12.95 10.54 21.48
CA VAL A 222 13.09 11.02 22.87
C VAL A 222 11.79 10.76 23.63
N LYS A 223 10.64 11.05 23.02
CA LYS A 223 9.32 10.76 23.60
C LYS A 223 9.09 9.27 23.81
N GLN A 224 9.51 8.43 22.86
CA GLN A 224 9.39 6.97 22.96
C GLN A 224 10.28 6.39 24.06
N ALA A 225 11.49 6.89 24.21
CA ALA A 225 12.45 6.39 25.20
C ALA A 225 12.07 6.77 26.64
N GLY A 226 11.18 7.76 26.82
CA GLY A 226 10.57 8.11 28.10
C GLY A 226 11.55 8.68 29.13
N ALA A 227 11.20 8.60 30.42
CA ALA A 227 11.99 9.19 31.50
C ALA A 227 13.31 8.44 31.78
N ASN A 228 13.36 7.13 31.50
CA ASN A 228 14.49 6.26 31.83
C ASN A 228 14.95 5.46 30.60
N PRO A 229 15.55 6.12 29.59
CA PRO A 229 16.03 5.45 28.38
C PRO A 229 17.22 4.54 28.69
N THR A 230 17.30 3.40 28.00
CA THR A 230 18.44 2.49 28.05
C THR A 230 19.71 3.18 27.54
N ILE A 231 20.89 2.68 27.95
CA ILE A 231 22.19 3.21 27.47
C ILE A 231 22.26 3.17 25.94
N THR A 232 21.74 2.10 25.32
CA THR A 232 21.67 1.95 23.87
C THR A 232 20.77 2.98 23.20
N GLU A 233 19.60 3.27 23.77
CA GLU A 233 18.70 4.32 23.25
C GLU A 233 19.30 5.71 23.41
N ARG A 234 19.94 5.99 24.55
CA ARG A 234 20.64 7.26 24.78
C ARG A 234 21.74 7.48 23.75
N LEU A 235 22.54 6.45 23.48
CA LEU A 235 23.62 6.50 22.51
C LEU A 235 23.10 6.67 21.07
N ASP A 236 21.97 6.04 20.70
CA ASP A 236 21.34 6.26 19.40
C ASP A 236 20.80 7.69 19.25
N ILE A 237 20.13 8.22 20.28
CA ILE A 237 19.63 9.59 20.30
C ILE A 237 20.79 10.58 20.17
N ASP A 238 21.87 10.39 20.93
CA ASP A 238 23.06 11.24 20.91
C ASP A 238 23.73 11.26 19.53
N ARG A 239 23.97 10.09 18.92
CA ARG A 239 24.51 9.98 17.56
C ARG A 239 23.66 10.71 16.52
N ARG A 240 22.33 10.63 16.64
CA ARG A 240 21.40 11.33 15.73
C ARG A 240 21.42 12.84 15.96
N LYS A 241 21.57 13.30 17.21
CA LYS A 241 21.75 14.72 17.53
C LYS A 241 23.05 15.26 16.97
N THR A 242 24.19 14.60 17.19
CA THR A 242 25.47 15.03 16.59
C THR A 242 25.39 15.11 15.06
N ARG A 243 24.71 14.14 14.43
CA ARG A 243 24.47 14.20 12.98
C ARG A 243 23.60 15.38 12.58
N LEU A 244 22.56 15.68 13.36
CA LEU A 244 21.68 16.82 13.14
C LEU A 244 22.47 18.13 13.24
N ASP A 245 23.31 18.28 14.26
CA ASP A 245 24.12 19.48 14.47
C ASP A 245 25.06 19.73 13.29
N ASN A 246 25.78 18.69 12.84
CA ASN A 246 26.63 18.78 11.64
C ASN A 246 25.85 19.19 10.38
N MET A 247 24.60 18.74 10.23
CA MET A 247 23.74 19.13 9.11
C MET A 247 23.26 20.57 9.23
N ILE A 248 22.97 21.05 10.45
CA ILE A 248 22.59 22.45 10.72
C ILE A 248 23.76 23.38 10.41
N ASP A 249 24.98 23.00 10.79
CA ASP A 249 26.20 23.77 10.51
C ASP A 249 26.45 23.88 9.00
N ASP A 250 26.38 22.75 8.27
CA ASP A 250 26.53 22.74 6.80
C ASP A 250 25.44 23.59 6.11
N PHE A 251 24.19 23.50 6.60
CA PHE A 251 23.09 24.31 6.08
C PHE A 251 23.31 25.81 6.31
N SER A 252 23.72 26.18 7.52
CA SER A 252 23.94 27.58 7.94
C SER A 252 25.14 28.19 7.22
N GLN A 253 26.21 27.43 7.00
CA GLN A 253 27.37 27.88 6.24
C GLN A 253 27.00 28.20 4.78
N LYS A 254 26.15 27.36 4.17
CA LYS A 254 25.67 27.54 2.78
C LYS A 254 24.60 28.62 2.65
N ALA A 255 23.89 28.98 3.71
CA ALA A 255 22.82 30.00 3.67
C ALA A 255 23.32 31.36 3.14
N ASN A 256 24.56 31.76 3.49
CA ASN A 256 25.18 33.00 3.01
C ASN A 256 25.39 33.06 1.48
N GLN A 257 25.31 31.93 0.77
CA GLN A 257 25.43 31.86 -0.69
C GLN A 257 24.11 32.21 -1.40
N TYR A 258 22.98 32.07 -0.70
CA TYR A 258 21.65 32.16 -1.30
C TYR A 258 20.78 33.27 -0.68
N LEU A 259 21.04 33.64 0.58
CA LEU A 259 20.30 34.68 1.30
C LEU A 259 21.18 35.92 1.52
N ALA A 260 20.56 37.10 1.45
CA ALA A 260 21.21 38.35 1.83
C ALA A 260 21.52 38.38 3.34
N LYS A 261 22.65 38.98 3.73
CA LYS A 261 23.08 39.06 5.15
C LYS A 261 22.03 39.72 6.06
N ASP A 262 21.27 40.67 5.52
CA ASP A 262 20.26 41.42 6.27
C ASP A 262 19.07 40.54 6.71
N ILE A 263 18.76 39.48 5.95
CA ILE A 263 17.72 38.50 6.27
C ILE A 263 18.14 37.59 7.43
N LEU A 264 19.44 37.24 7.50
CA LEU A 264 19.97 36.32 8.50
C LEU A 264 20.05 36.96 9.90
N VAL A 265 20.19 38.29 9.98
CA VAL A 265 20.28 39.04 11.24
C VAL A 265 18.90 39.25 11.88
N GLY A 266 17.84 39.34 11.07
CA GLY A 266 16.46 39.58 11.54
C GLY A 266 15.80 38.41 12.28
N GLN A 267 16.34 37.19 12.19
CA GLN A 267 15.77 36.00 12.86
C GLN A 267 16.17 35.87 14.34
N GLY A 268 17.01 36.78 14.87
CA GLY A 268 17.52 36.71 16.24
C GLY A 268 16.54 37.13 17.34
N ASN A 269 15.36 37.69 17.02
CA ASN A 269 14.43 38.24 18.02
C ASN A 269 12.96 38.16 17.55
N ALA A 270 12.39 36.96 17.51
CA ALA A 270 10.94 36.79 17.41
C ALA A 270 10.43 35.99 18.62
N ASP A 271 10.00 36.71 19.66
CA ASP A 271 9.08 36.20 20.67
C ASP A 271 7.78 35.79 19.96
N SER A 272 7.62 34.51 19.66
CA SER A 272 6.36 33.97 19.18
C SER A 272 5.67 33.22 20.31
N ASP A 273 4.76 33.93 20.97
CA ASP A 273 3.77 33.41 21.92
C ASP A 273 2.82 32.45 21.19
N TRP A 274 3.13 31.14 21.21
CA TRP A 274 2.22 30.09 20.75
C TRP A 274 2.39 28.83 21.60
N HIS A 275 1.47 28.65 22.54
CA HIS A 275 1.29 27.41 23.28
C HIS A 275 0.76 26.30 22.37
N ASP A 276 1.62 25.36 21.99
CA ASP A 276 1.27 23.95 21.84
C ASP A 276 2.53 23.08 22.03
N VAL A 277 2.50 22.33 23.12
CA VAL A 277 3.47 21.37 23.69
C VAL A 277 4.27 20.56 22.66
N GLU A 278 5.59 20.83 22.50
CA GLU A 278 6.74 19.88 22.55
C GLU A 278 8.04 20.43 21.89
N LEU A 279 9.14 20.36 22.64
CA LEU A 279 10.55 20.77 22.38
C LEU A 279 10.89 22.27 22.42
N GLY A 280 11.30 22.73 23.60
CA GLY A 280 12.20 23.88 23.72
C GLY A 280 13.57 23.55 23.12
N ASP A 281 14.18 24.54 22.47
CA ASP A 281 15.50 24.52 21.80
C ASP A 281 15.58 23.88 20.39
N GLU A 282 14.54 23.99 19.55
CA GLU A 282 14.73 23.74 18.10
C GLU A 282 15.39 24.92 17.40
N ALA A 283 16.57 24.70 16.80
CA ALA A 283 17.19 25.66 15.90
C ALA A 283 16.22 26.06 14.77
N ILE A 284 15.89 27.35 14.71
CA ILE A 284 15.07 27.94 13.65
C ILE A 284 15.99 28.08 12.43
N LEU A 285 15.69 27.30 11.38
CA LEU A 285 16.44 27.39 10.13
C LEU A 285 15.93 28.58 9.31
N PRO A 286 16.81 29.32 8.61
CA PRO A 286 16.43 30.38 7.67
C PRO A 286 15.86 29.79 6.37
N LEU A 287 14.76 29.04 6.46
CA LEU A 287 13.95 28.62 5.32
C LEU A 287 12.98 29.75 4.93
N PRO A 288 12.64 29.91 3.64
CA PRO A 288 11.64 30.87 3.19
C PRO A 288 10.33 30.80 4.00
N SER A 289 9.86 29.61 4.39
CA SER A 289 8.67 29.43 5.23
C SER A 289 8.79 30.03 6.63
N ASN A 290 10.01 30.18 7.14
CA ASN A 290 10.31 30.74 8.46
C ASN A 290 10.67 32.24 8.38
N ILE A 291 11.13 32.72 7.22
CA ILE A 291 11.44 34.12 6.95
C ILE A 291 10.15 34.89 6.61
N GLY A 292 9.26 34.27 5.84
CA GLY A 292 8.01 34.86 5.36
C GLY A 292 8.11 35.26 3.88
N ALA A 293 7.04 34.98 3.12
CA ALA A 293 7.02 35.16 1.68
C ALA A 293 7.28 36.61 1.24
N ASP A 294 6.73 37.59 1.97
CA ASP A 294 6.86 39.00 1.64
C ASP A 294 8.28 39.50 1.89
N GLN A 295 8.89 39.13 3.02
CA GLN A 295 10.29 39.46 3.31
C GLN A 295 11.25 38.84 2.26
N CYS A 296 10.99 37.61 1.81
CA CYS A 296 11.78 37.00 0.73
C CYS A 296 11.64 37.76 -0.60
N ARG A 297 10.45 38.27 -0.92
CA ARG A 297 10.23 39.08 -2.14
C ARG A 297 10.93 40.42 -2.04
N ASP A 298 10.83 41.09 -0.90
CA ASP A 298 11.43 42.41 -0.66
C ASP A 298 12.96 42.38 -0.79
N HIS A 299 13.59 41.26 -0.46
CA HIS A 299 15.05 41.06 -0.59
C HIS A 299 15.47 40.37 -1.89
N GLY A 300 14.59 40.28 -2.89
CA GLY A 300 14.92 39.74 -4.22
C GLY A 300 15.13 38.22 -4.28
N VAL A 301 14.75 37.48 -3.25
CA VAL A 301 14.85 36.01 -3.17
C VAL A 301 13.50 35.31 -3.25
N GLY A 302 12.50 35.96 -3.87
CA GLY A 302 11.14 35.44 -4.01
C GLY A 302 11.05 34.09 -4.73
N TYR A 303 11.98 33.77 -5.63
CA TYR A 303 12.02 32.47 -6.31
C TYR A 303 12.23 31.28 -5.35
N LEU A 304 12.89 31.51 -4.20
CA LEU A 304 13.08 30.48 -3.17
C LEU A 304 11.75 30.07 -2.51
N VAL A 305 10.76 30.96 -2.46
CA VAL A 305 9.42 30.69 -1.94
C VAL A 305 8.72 29.65 -2.82
N ASP A 306 8.79 29.82 -4.14
CA ASP A 306 8.17 28.91 -5.11
C ASP A 306 8.87 27.55 -5.13
N ASP A 307 10.20 27.54 -5.06
CA ASP A 307 11.01 26.32 -5.02
C ASP A 307 10.78 25.54 -3.71
N GLU A 308 10.74 26.22 -2.56
CA GLU A 308 10.37 25.58 -1.30
C GLU A 308 8.94 25.01 -1.38
N LEU A 309 7.98 25.79 -1.90
CA LEU A 309 6.59 25.34 -2.00
C LEU A 309 6.45 24.05 -2.83
N LYS A 310 7.19 23.92 -3.95
CA LYS A 310 7.23 22.68 -4.75
C LYS A 310 7.83 21.51 -3.96
N LEU A 311 8.94 21.72 -3.25
CA LEU A 311 9.53 20.68 -2.41
C LEU A 311 8.59 20.26 -1.28
N ARG A 312 7.85 21.20 -0.68
CA ARG A 312 6.84 20.92 0.35
C ARG A 312 5.68 20.09 -0.18
N GLN A 313 5.24 20.30 -1.42
CA GLN A 313 4.23 19.42 -2.04
C GLN A 313 4.73 17.97 -2.16
N GLY A 314 5.98 17.79 -2.58
CA GLY A 314 6.62 16.46 -2.62
C GLY A 314 6.73 15.83 -1.23
N GLN A 315 7.15 16.61 -0.22
CA GLN A 315 7.20 16.19 1.18
C GLN A 315 5.81 15.78 1.71
N ALA A 316 4.78 16.56 1.40
CA ALA A 316 3.40 16.24 1.78
C ALA A 316 2.91 14.93 1.13
N ASN A 317 3.22 14.71 -0.15
CA ASN A 317 2.87 13.48 -0.85
C ASN A 317 3.56 12.25 -0.24
N ASP A 318 4.88 12.33 0.00
CA ASP A 318 5.65 11.24 0.59
C ASP A 318 5.19 10.93 2.02
N THR A 319 4.89 11.96 2.81
CA THR A 319 4.41 11.78 4.19
C THR A 319 3.01 11.18 4.23
N LEU A 320 2.08 11.62 3.38
CA LEU A 320 0.75 11.01 3.26
C LEU A 320 0.82 9.56 2.83
N HIS A 321 1.68 9.23 1.85
CA HIS A 321 1.89 7.85 1.42
C HIS A 321 2.40 6.97 2.56
N ASN A 322 3.38 7.46 3.33
CA ASN A 322 3.88 6.75 4.51
C ASN A 322 2.80 6.60 5.60
N ILE A 323 1.93 7.59 5.80
CA ILE A 323 0.79 7.47 6.72
C ILE A 323 -0.15 6.36 6.26
N GLN A 324 -0.50 6.32 4.97
CA GLN A 324 -1.37 5.27 4.40
C GLN A 324 -0.76 3.87 4.56
N ILE A 325 0.54 3.70 4.26
CA ILE A 325 1.24 2.43 4.47
C ILE A 325 1.21 2.01 5.94
N ASN A 326 1.51 2.93 6.86
CA ASN A 326 1.51 2.61 8.29
C ASN A 326 0.11 2.29 8.81
N LEU A 327 -0.95 2.95 8.31
CA LEU A 327 -2.34 2.61 8.62
C LEU A 327 -2.70 1.20 8.13
N GLY A 328 -2.30 0.85 6.90
CA GLY A 328 -2.46 -0.49 6.34
C GLY A 328 -1.70 -1.56 7.14
N HIS A 329 -0.42 -1.32 7.44
CA HIS A 329 0.39 -2.22 8.25
C HIS A 329 -0.18 -2.40 9.66
N ARG A 330 -0.67 -1.33 10.29
CA ARG A 330 -1.33 -1.41 11.59
C ARG A 330 -2.56 -2.31 11.53
N SER A 331 -3.41 -2.16 10.50
CA SER A 331 -4.58 -3.03 10.28
C SER A 331 -4.17 -4.49 10.13
N PHE A 332 -3.12 -4.74 9.33
CA PHE A 332 -2.57 -6.07 9.13
C PHE A 332 -2.06 -6.71 10.43
N LEU A 333 -1.34 -5.96 11.28
CA LEU A 333 -0.86 -6.46 12.57
C LEU A 333 -1.99 -6.78 13.55
N TYR A 334 -3.06 -5.97 13.55
CA TYR A 334 -4.25 -6.28 14.36
C TYR A 334 -4.83 -7.64 13.99
N HIS A 335 -4.89 -7.95 12.69
CA HIS A 335 -5.41 -9.23 12.21
C HIS A 335 -4.46 -10.40 12.44
N THR A 336 -3.23 -10.29 11.97
CA THR A 336 -2.30 -11.43 11.89
C THR A 336 -1.60 -11.71 13.22
N ALA A 337 -1.28 -10.67 13.99
CA ALA A 337 -0.56 -10.81 15.25
C ALA A 337 -1.50 -10.73 16.45
N VAL A 338 -2.31 -9.67 16.56
CA VAL A 338 -3.10 -9.42 17.78
C VAL A 338 -4.26 -10.42 17.92
N ARG A 339 -5.06 -10.66 16.88
CA ARG A 339 -6.19 -11.62 16.94
C ARG A 339 -5.72 -13.07 17.13
N GLN A 340 -4.57 -13.45 16.60
CA GLN A 340 -4.01 -14.80 16.73
C GLN A 340 -3.31 -15.04 18.08
N ALA A 341 -2.98 -13.99 18.83
CA ALA A 341 -2.26 -14.08 20.10
C ALA A 341 -3.15 -14.35 21.33
N LYS A 342 -4.45 -14.67 21.15
CA LYS A 342 -5.45 -14.79 22.24
C LYS A 342 -5.04 -15.69 23.41
N HIS A 343 -4.25 -16.74 23.15
CA HIS A 343 -3.92 -17.77 24.16
C HIS A 343 -2.51 -17.68 24.74
N SER A 344 -1.73 -16.64 24.40
CA SER A 344 -0.35 -16.50 24.92
C SER A 344 -0.04 -15.06 25.29
N GLN A 345 0.24 -14.82 26.57
CA GLN A 345 0.58 -13.49 27.09
C GLN A 345 1.84 -12.90 26.42
N HIS A 346 2.85 -13.73 26.18
CA HIS A 346 4.08 -13.31 25.52
C HIS A 346 3.85 -12.95 24.04
N LYS A 347 3.06 -13.75 23.30
CA LYS A 347 2.67 -13.40 21.91
C LYS A 347 1.82 -12.13 21.87
N LYS A 348 0.95 -11.93 22.85
CA LYS A 348 0.11 -10.75 22.99
C LYS A 348 0.97 -9.50 23.21
N SER A 349 1.91 -9.54 24.16
CA SER A 349 2.85 -8.42 24.39
C SER A 349 3.58 -8.04 23.11
N ARG A 350 4.22 -9.01 22.43
CA ARG A 350 4.96 -8.75 21.19
C ARG A 350 4.09 -8.18 20.07
N ALA A 351 2.85 -8.67 19.93
CA ALA A 351 1.92 -8.15 18.94
C ALA A 351 1.56 -6.69 19.22
N TRP A 352 1.33 -6.33 20.48
CA TRP A 352 1.08 -4.95 20.87
C TRP A 352 2.32 -4.07 20.75
N ASP A 353 3.52 -4.58 21.07
CA ASP A 353 4.77 -3.85 20.87
C ASP A 353 4.96 -3.48 19.39
N ALA A 354 4.67 -4.40 18.47
CA ALA A 354 4.71 -4.12 17.03
C ALA A 354 3.68 -3.05 16.62
N VAL A 355 2.46 -3.10 17.15
CA VAL A 355 1.43 -2.07 16.93
C VAL A 355 1.88 -0.71 17.49
N HIS A 356 2.50 -0.68 18.66
CA HIS A 356 3.04 0.54 19.25
C HIS A 356 4.15 1.15 18.39
N GLN A 357 5.06 0.33 17.83
CA GLN A 357 6.09 0.82 16.91
C GLN A 357 5.49 1.49 15.66
N VAL A 358 4.47 0.87 15.06
CA VAL A 358 3.75 1.46 13.91
C VAL A 358 3.03 2.75 14.29
N ASN A 359 2.41 2.81 15.47
CA ASN A 359 1.77 4.04 15.97
C ASN A 359 2.79 5.16 16.21
N THR A 360 3.98 4.86 16.73
CA THR A 360 5.06 5.85 16.88
C THR A 360 5.49 6.40 15.53
N ALA A 361 5.70 5.55 14.53
CA ALA A 361 6.02 5.98 13.17
C ALA A 361 4.91 6.87 12.58
N LEU A 362 3.65 6.48 12.76
CA LEU A 362 2.49 7.23 12.30
C LEU A 362 2.39 8.62 12.95
N ASN A 363 2.67 8.73 14.25
CA ASN A 363 2.71 10.01 14.96
C ASN A 363 3.79 10.94 14.39
N VAL A 364 4.98 10.40 14.12
CA VAL A 364 6.08 11.16 13.50
C VAL A 364 5.70 11.65 12.11
N HIS A 365 5.18 10.80 11.24
CA HIS A 365 4.74 11.21 9.90
C HIS A 365 3.60 12.23 9.95
N THR A 366 2.68 12.10 10.91
CA THR A 366 1.60 13.07 11.15
C THR A 366 2.16 14.44 11.56
N ALA A 367 3.15 14.46 12.45
CA ALA A 367 3.82 15.69 12.86
C ALA A 367 4.54 16.37 11.69
N ILE A 368 5.25 15.59 10.86
CA ILE A 368 5.92 16.10 9.64
C ILE A 368 4.89 16.70 8.69
N TYR A 369 3.80 15.99 8.40
CA TYR A 369 2.74 16.50 7.52
C TYR A 369 2.11 17.79 8.05
N ARG A 370 1.78 17.86 9.34
CA ARG A 370 1.23 19.09 9.96
C ARG A 370 2.20 20.26 9.87
N ARG A 371 3.49 20.04 10.13
CA ARG A 371 4.53 21.06 9.99
C ARG A 371 4.68 21.50 8.53
N CYS A 372 4.59 20.58 7.58
CA CYS A 372 4.60 20.85 6.15
C CYS A 372 3.40 21.73 5.74
N CYS A 373 2.18 21.40 6.16
CA CYS A 373 1.00 22.23 5.89
C CYS A 373 1.15 23.65 6.47
N LYS A 374 1.63 23.78 7.71
CA LYS A 374 1.92 25.09 8.33
C LYS A 374 2.93 25.90 7.50
N ALA A 375 4.01 25.27 7.05
CA ALA A 375 5.00 25.91 6.19
C ALA A 375 4.41 26.34 4.84
N MET A 376 3.58 25.50 4.21
CA MET A 376 2.89 25.86 2.96
C MET A 376 1.95 27.05 3.14
N ILE A 377 1.23 27.14 4.27
CA ILE A 377 0.40 28.30 4.62
C ILE A 377 1.25 29.57 4.75
N ALA A 378 2.39 29.51 5.42
CA ALA A 378 3.32 30.64 5.55
C ALA A 378 3.90 31.13 4.21
N LEU A 379 4.01 30.22 3.22
CA LEU A 379 4.44 30.52 1.85
C LEU A 379 3.30 31.09 0.96
N SER A 380 2.12 31.41 1.53
CA SER A 380 0.96 31.92 0.79
C SER A 380 0.45 30.97 -0.31
N VAL A 381 0.32 29.69 0.03
CA VAL A 381 -0.21 28.64 -0.86
C VAL A 381 -1.59 28.99 -1.43
N SER A 382 -1.84 28.57 -2.68
CA SER A 382 -3.12 28.80 -3.36
C SER A 382 -4.29 28.04 -2.70
N SER A 383 -5.51 28.56 -2.87
CA SER A 383 -6.74 27.93 -2.37
C SER A 383 -6.96 26.51 -2.90
N VAL A 384 -6.55 26.24 -4.14
CA VAL A 384 -6.62 24.91 -4.77
C VAL A 384 -5.71 23.90 -4.05
N LEU A 385 -4.49 24.31 -3.69
CA LEU A 385 -3.56 23.45 -2.97
C LEU A 385 -3.98 23.25 -1.51
N LEU A 386 -4.63 24.23 -0.88
CA LEU A 386 -5.21 24.08 0.47
C LEU A 386 -6.37 23.07 0.49
N GLN A 387 -7.19 23.02 -0.57
CA GLN A 387 -8.23 21.99 -0.70
C GLN A 387 -7.65 20.59 -0.88
N ARG A 388 -6.48 20.48 -1.51
CA ARG A 388 -5.77 19.21 -1.72
C ARG A 388 -5.08 18.70 -0.45
N TYR A 389 -4.39 19.58 0.29
CA TYR A 389 -3.63 19.23 1.48
C TYR A 389 -4.37 19.64 2.75
N GLN A 390 -5.40 18.88 3.08
CA GLN A 390 -6.28 19.15 4.23
C GLN A 390 -5.62 18.75 5.55
N GLU A 391 -6.12 19.35 6.65
CA GLU A 391 -5.69 19.00 7.99
C GLU A 391 -6.06 17.55 8.36
N LEU A 392 -5.12 16.83 8.98
CA LEU A 392 -5.34 15.48 9.48
C LEU A 392 -6.11 15.50 10.81
N LYS A 393 -7.38 15.11 10.75
CA LYS A 393 -8.27 14.92 11.89
C LYS A 393 -8.12 13.53 12.49
N LYS A 394 -8.55 13.36 13.75
CA LYS A 394 -8.53 12.06 14.45
C LYS A 394 -9.31 10.97 13.72
N GLU A 395 -10.40 11.34 13.04
CA GLU A 395 -11.23 10.43 12.23
C GLU A 395 -10.46 9.80 11.06
N HIS A 396 -9.49 10.51 10.45
CA HIS A 396 -8.70 9.98 9.34
C HIS A 396 -7.75 8.85 9.76
N PHE A 397 -7.52 8.67 11.06
CA PHE A 397 -6.67 7.60 11.59
C PHE A 397 -7.47 6.40 12.08
N GLN A 398 -8.81 6.41 11.94
CA GLN A 398 -9.61 5.24 12.20
C GLN A 398 -9.45 4.28 11.03
N VAL A 399 -8.89 3.10 11.29
CA VAL A 399 -8.79 2.05 10.28
C VAL A 399 -9.93 1.08 10.54
N SER A 400 -10.84 0.94 9.58
CA SER A 400 -11.82 -0.15 9.61
C SER A 400 -11.05 -1.46 9.70
N GLN A 401 -11.41 -2.29 10.67
CA GLN A 401 -10.71 -3.53 10.98
C GLN A 401 -10.86 -4.59 9.86
N GLU A 402 -11.49 -4.30 8.73
CA GLU A 402 -11.92 -5.33 7.76
C GLU A 402 -11.24 -5.25 6.39
N CYS A 403 -10.51 -4.17 6.07
CA CYS A 403 -9.90 -4.02 4.73
C CYS A 403 -8.84 -5.09 4.38
N ALA A 404 -8.34 -5.86 5.35
CA ALA A 404 -7.26 -6.82 5.15
C ALA A 404 -7.72 -8.27 4.91
N GLU A 405 -9.02 -8.57 4.96
CA GLU A 405 -9.51 -9.96 4.83
C GLU A 405 -9.38 -10.55 3.40
N LYS A 406 -9.11 -9.72 2.38
CA LYS A 406 -9.18 -10.16 0.97
C LYS A 406 -7.86 -10.34 0.24
N THR A 407 -6.69 -10.10 0.85
CA THR A 407 -5.41 -10.13 0.10
C THR A 407 -4.50 -11.32 0.38
N PHE A 408 -4.86 -12.22 1.30
CA PHE A 408 -4.05 -13.42 1.56
C PHE A 408 -4.93 -14.66 1.74
N PRO A 409 -5.21 -15.42 0.66
CA PRO A 409 -5.56 -16.83 0.80
C PRO A 409 -4.40 -17.52 1.53
N GLY A 410 -4.73 -18.33 2.52
CA GLY A 410 -3.80 -18.75 3.56
C GLY A 410 -2.57 -19.48 3.05
N PHE A 411 -1.40 -18.97 3.42
CA PHE A 411 -0.22 -19.81 3.63
C PHE A 411 -0.34 -20.44 5.01
N GLY A 412 -0.79 -21.69 5.04
CA GLY A 412 -0.70 -22.61 6.16
C GLY A 412 -0.47 -24.02 5.59
N PRO A 413 0.41 -24.82 6.22
CA PRO A 413 0.98 -26.05 5.65
C PRO A 413 -0.03 -27.14 5.32
#